data_AF-A0A0J6S3C3-F1
#
_entry.id   AF-A0A0J6S3C3-F1
#
_cell.length_a   1.000
_cell.length_b   1.000
_cell.length_c   1.000
_cell.angle_alpha   90.00
_cell.angle_beta   90.00
_cell.angle_gamma   90.00
#
_symmetry.space_group_name_H-M   'P 1'
#
loop_
_entity.id
_entity.type
_entity.pdbx_description
1 polymer ?
#
loop_
_entity_poly.entity_id
_entity_poly.type
_entity_poly.pdbx_seq_one_letter_code
_entity_poly.pdbx_strand_id
1 'polypeptide(L)'
;AAAALASERGLTNGWLARPPAPSEQRALAALRATGDRHLDAALARVTDDAAASTSAAALAQARADLAALRQRVDGVLSGTPDPTLAATWFPAVTGVIDRELALFDALRTGVAGAVPATILHGLDVKRALWQAGEFAGRERGRMNAMIAGRRDLPVDEVRSLSALAGRVEA
;
A
#
# COMPACT_ATOMS: atom_id res chain seq x y z
N ALA A 1 1.64 2.69 8.25
CA ALA A 1 2.02 3.59 7.15
C ALA A 1 1.21 3.31 5.88
N ALA A 2 0.55 2.15 5.80
CA ALA A 2 -0.29 1.69 4.71
C ALA A 2 -1.20 2.72 4.06
N ALA A 3 -1.94 3.55 4.81
CA ALA A 3 -2.81 4.56 4.18
C ALA A 3 -2.05 5.56 3.28
N ALA A 4 -0.85 5.99 3.71
CA ALA A 4 0.00 6.87 2.91
C ALA A 4 0.58 6.13 1.70
N LEU A 5 1.00 4.87 1.87
CA LEU A 5 1.48 4.00 0.78
C LEU A 5 0.38 3.69 -0.24
N ALA A 6 -0.86 3.43 0.19
CA ALA A 6 -2.00 3.18 -0.69
C ALA A 6 -2.34 4.43 -1.52
N SER A 7 -2.22 5.61 -0.91
CA SER A 7 -2.38 6.90 -1.60
C SER A 7 -1.25 7.15 -2.60
N GLU A 8 0.00 6.90 -2.19
CA GLU A 8 1.18 6.95 -3.07
C GLU A 8 1.01 6.00 -4.27
N ARG A 9 0.66 4.73 -4.00
CA ARG A 9 0.39 3.69 -5.00
C ARG A 9 -0.58 4.22 -6.06
N GLY A 10 -1.74 4.71 -5.62
CA GLY A 10 -2.80 5.18 -6.51
C GLY A 10 -2.43 6.42 -7.32
N LEU A 11 -1.81 7.42 -6.69
CA LEU A 11 -1.38 8.65 -7.36
C LEU A 11 -0.29 8.37 -8.40
N THR A 12 0.77 7.69 -7.99
CA THR A 12 1.88 7.36 -8.88
C THR A 12 1.41 6.48 -10.04
N ASN A 13 0.50 5.52 -9.82
CA ASN A 13 -0.04 4.70 -10.89
C ASN A 13 -0.76 5.52 -11.97
N GLY A 14 -1.52 6.56 -11.56
CA GLY A 14 -2.12 7.51 -12.50
C GLY A 14 -1.09 8.40 -13.19
N TRP A 15 -0.08 8.85 -12.44
CA TRP A 15 0.96 9.75 -12.95
C TRP A 15 1.92 9.10 -13.93
N LEU A 16 2.18 7.80 -13.79
CA LEU A 16 2.95 7.03 -14.77
C LEU A 16 2.24 6.93 -16.12
N ALA A 17 0.90 6.96 -16.13
CA ALA A 17 0.12 7.01 -17.36
C ALA A 17 -0.03 8.45 -17.91
N ARG A 18 -0.15 9.44 -17.02
CA ARG A 18 -0.25 10.85 -17.37
C ARG A 18 0.52 11.70 -16.35
N PRO A 19 1.70 12.24 -16.73
CA PRO A 19 2.51 13.05 -15.83
C PRO A 19 1.71 14.20 -15.18
N PRO A 20 1.95 14.48 -13.88
CA PRO A 20 1.21 15.47 -13.12
C PRO A 20 1.65 16.90 -13.48
N ALA A 21 0.84 17.88 -13.10
CA ALA A 21 1.30 19.26 -13.05
C ALA A 21 2.38 19.44 -11.96
N PRO A 22 3.33 20.39 -12.11
CA PRO A 22 4.37 20.62 -11.10
C PRO A 22 3.82 20.91 -9.69
N SER A 23 2.65 21.55 -9.59
CA SER A 23 1.99 21.84 -8.32
C SER A 23 1.55 20.58 -7.55
N GLU A 24 1.28 19.49 -8.26
CA GLU A 24 0.78 18.23 -7.70
C GLU A 24 1.93 17.35 -7.16
N GLN A 25 3.15 17.49 -7.68
CA GLN A 25 4.31 16.68 -7.26
C GLN A 25 4.63 16.79 -5.76
N ARG A 26 4.34 17.94 -5.14
CA ARG A 26 4.53 18.13 -3.68
C ARG A 26 3.69 17.17 -2.84
N ALA A 27 2.51 16.77 -3.34
CA ALA A 27 1.65 15.81 -2.65
C ALA A 27 2.32 14.44 -2.53
N LEU A 28 3.05 14.00 -3.56
CA LEU A 28 3.76 12.72 -3.55
C LEU A 28 4.88 12.70 -2.51
N ALA A 29 5.69 13.77 -2.45
CA ALA A 29 6.75 13.90 -1.45
C ALA A 29 6.19 13.87 -0.02
N ALA A 30 5.08 14.56 0.25
CA ALA A 30 4.44 14.57 1.55
C ALA A 30 3.90 13.19 1.98
N LEU A 31 3.33 12.43 1.03
CA LEU A 31 2.86 11.07 1.27
C LEU A 31 4.02 10.13 1.59
N ARG A 32 5.10 10.17 0.81
CA ARG A 32 6.32 9.37 1.03
C ARG A 32 6.90 9.63 2.42
N ALA A 33 7.14 10.91 2.74
CA ALA A 33 7.70 11.31 4.03
C ALA A 33 6.79 10.88 5.21
N THR A 34 5.48 10.94 5.03
CA THR A 34 4.52 10.50 6.05
C THR A 34 4.53 8.99 6.23
N GLY A 35 4.49 8.23 5.13
CA GLY A 35 4.57 6.78 5.16
C GLY A 35 5.86 6.30 5.82
N ASP A 36 7.00 6.81 5.36
CA ASP A 36 8.32 6.40 5.85
C ASP A 36 8.48 6.69 7.35
N ARG A 37 8.12 7.91 7.80
CA ARG A 37 8.17 8.29 9.22
C ARG A 37 7.33 7.35 10.10
N HIS A 38 6.10 7.03 9.68
CA HIS A 38 5.24 6.13 10.46
C HIS A 38 5.77 4.70 10.51
N LEU A 39 6.42 4.26 9.43
CA LEU A 39 6.98 2.92 9.34
C LEU A 39 8.27 2.79 10.16
N ASP A 40 9.14 3.79 10.12
CA ASP A 40 10.33 3.88 10.97
C ASP A 40 9.95 3.86 12.45
N ALA A 41 8.96 4.66 12.83
CA ALA A 41 8.46 4.70 14.20
C ALA A 41 7.86 3.36 14.66
N ALA A 42 7.27 2.58 13.75
CA ALA A 42 6.73 1.27 14.06
C ALA A 42 7.83 0.21 14.21
N LEU A 43 8.78 0.16 13.26
CA LEU A 43 9.89 -0.80 13.29
C LEU A 43 10.80 -0.59 14.50
N ALA A 44 11.02 0.66 14.92
CA ALA A 44 11.79 0.97 16.14
C ALA A 44 11.15 0.45 17.44
N ARG A 45 9.89 0.02 17.40
CA ARG A 45 9.13 -0.51 18.55
C ARG A 45 8.89 -2.02 18.48
N VAL A 46 9.36 -2.68 17.43
CA VAL A 46 9.24 -4.14 17.33
C VAL A 46 10.07 -4.78 18.43
N THR A 47 9.41 -5.59 19.26
CA THR A 47 10.04 -6.35 20.35
C THR A 47 10.71 -7.61 19.82
N ASP A 48 11.60 -8.18 20.61
CA ASP A 48 12.42 -9.35 20.25
C ASP A 48 11.60 -10.67 20.31
N ASP A 49 10.57 -10.75 19.48
CA ASP A 49 9.82 -11.96 19.18
C ASP A 49 10.24 -12.49 17.80
N ALA A 50 10.49 -13.80 17.68
CA ALA A 50 11.05 -14.37 16.46
C ALA A 50 10.15 -14.18 15.22
N ALA A 51 8.82 -14.27 15.39
CA ALA A 51 7.88 -14.08 14.29
C ALA A 51 7.79 -12.59 13.90
N ALA A 52 7.72 -11.70 14.88
CA ALA A 52 7.73 -10.26 14.65
C ALA A 52 9.04 -9.79 13.98
N SER A 53 10.19 -10.29 14.42
CA SER A 53 11.50 -9.99 13.83
C SER A 53 11.60 -10.47 12.38
N THR A 54 11.11 -11.67 12.07
CA THR A 54 11.07 -12.18 10.69
C THR A 54 10.21 -11.29 9.79
N SER A 55 9.00 -10.96 10.23
CA SER A 55 8.10 -10.06 9.49
C SER A 55 8.67 -8.65 9.34
N ALA A 56 9.34 -8.13 10.37
CA ALA A 56 10.00 -6.82 10.34
C ALA A 56 11.16 -6.79 9.34
N ALA A 57 11.98 -7.84 9.28
CA ALA A 57 13.06 -7.97 8.30
C ALA A 57 12.51 -8.05 6.87
N ALA A 58 11.47 -8.85 6.63
CA ALA A 58 10.82 -8.94 5.32
C ALA A 58 10.22 -7.60 4.88
N LEU A 59 9.64 -6.84 5.82
CA LEU A 59 9.13 -5.49 5.56
C LEU A 59 10.26 -4.50 5.27
N ALA A 60 11.37 -4.55 6.02
CA ALA A 60 12.53 -3.71 5.78
C ALA A 60 13.12 -3.93 4.38
N GLN A 61 13.22 -5.20 3.93
CA GLN A 61 13.67 -5.51 2.57
C GLN A 61 12.72 -4.93 1.51
N ALA A 62 11.42 -5.14 1.65
CA ALA A 62 10.44 -4.60 0.69
C ALA A 62 10.43 -3.07 0.64
N ARG A 63 10.75 -2.39 1.75
CA ARG A 63 10.95 -0.92 1.77
C ARG A 63 12.17 -0.50 0.96
N ALA A 64 13.28 -1.24 1.06
CA ALA A 64 14.47 -0.94 0.27
C ALA A 64 14.17 -1.08 -1.23
N ASP A 65 13.45 -2.15 -1.60
CA ASP A 65 13.03 -2.37 -2.99
C ASP A 65 12.07 -1.25 -3.47
N LEU A 66 11.15 -0.80 -2.62
CA LEU A 66 10.28 0.33 -2.90
C LEU A 66 11.06 1.64 -3.06
N ALA A 67 12.10 1.88 -2.26
CA ALA A 67 12.93 3.08 -2.40
C ALA A 67 13.62 3.12 -3.77
N ALA A 68 14.13 1.98 -4.26
CA ALA A 68 14.69 1.87 -5.60
C ALA A 68 13.62 2.14 -6.70
N LEU A 69 12.40 1.64 -6.53
CA LEU A 69 11.29 1.93 -7.45
C LEU A 69 10.88 3.41 -7.43
N ARG A 70 10.86 4.06 -6.26
CA ARG A 70 10.57 5.50 -6.15
C ARG A 70 11.58 6.34 -6.94
N GLN A 71 12.86 5.98 -6.95
CA GLN A 71 13.86 6.66 -7.78
C GLN A 71 13.54 6.53 -9.28
N ARG A 72 13.10 5.35 -9.73
CA ARG A 72 12.65 5.16 -11.12
C ARG A 72 11.42 6.00 -11.43
N VAL A 73 10.47 6.07 -10.51
CA VAL A 73 9.29 6.95 -10.63
C VAL A 73 9.73 8.40 -10.81
N ASP A 74 10.66 8.88 -9.98
CA ASP A 74 11.13 10.26 -10.05
C ASP A 74 11.86 10.53 -11.39
N GLY A 75 12.59 9.55 -11.92
CA GLY A 75 13.13 9.58 -13.28
C GLY A 75 12.04 9.76 -14.35
N VAL A 76 10.95 8.97 -14.27
CA VAL A 76 9.82 9.11 -15.21
C VAL A 76 9.14 10.47 -15.09
N LEU A 77 8.89 10.94 -13.86
CA LEU A 77 8.23 12.22 -13.62
C LEU A 77 9.09 13.44 -14.03
N SER A 78 10.40 13.26 -14.15
CA SER A 78 11.33 14.25 -14.71
C SER A 78 11.57 14.10 -16.21
N GLY A 79 10.90 13.14 -16.86
CA GLY A 79 10.88 12.98 -18.32
C GLY A 79 11.72 11.84 -18.87
N THR A 80 12.28 10.96 -18.03
CA THR A 80 13.03 9.77 -18.46
C THR A 80 12.08 8.57 -18.63
N PRO A 81 11.77 8.10 -19.85
CA PRO A 81 10.78 7.05 -20.02
C PRO A 81 11.22 5.72 -19.40
N ASP A 82 10.31 5.04 -18.71
CA ASP A 82 10.47 3.67 -18.22
C ASP A 82 9.18 2.88 -18.49
N PRO A 83 9.11 2.15 -19.62
CA PRO A 83 7.88 1.48 -20.04
C PRO A 83 7.51 0.30 -19.13
N THR A 84 8.44 -0.19 -18.31
CA THR A 84 8.21 -1.35 -17.44
C THR A 84 7.68 -0.96 -16.06
N LEU A 85 7.88 0.30 -15.67
CA LEU A 85 7.64 0.76 -14.30
C LEU A 85 6.16 0.69 -13.89
N ALA A 86 5.24 1.00 -14.79
CA ALA A 86 3.81 0.95 -14.50
C ALA A 86 3.36 -0.47 -14.10
N ALA A 87 3.91 -1.50 -14.75
CA ALA A 87 3.59 -2.90 -14.46
C ALA A 87 4.14 -3.36 -13.10
N THR A 88 5.30 -2.83 -12.67
CA THR A 88 5.96 -3.25 -11.42
C THR A 88 5.59 -2.41 -10.21
N TRP A 89 5.19 -1.15 -10.41
CA TRP A 89 4.89 -0.20 -9.34
C TRP A 89 3.75 -0.66 -8.43
N PHE A 90 2.60 -0.96 -9.04
CA PHE A 90 1.39 -1.28 -8.27
C PHE A 90 1.54 -2.57 -7.43
N PRO A 91 2.07 -3.68 -7.98
CA PRO A 91 2.35 -4.88 -7.19
C PRO A 91 3.38 -4.63 -6.08
N ALA A 92 4.44 -3.86 -6.34
CA ALA A 92 5.49 -3.63 -5.34
C ALA A 92 4.97 -2.87 -4.12
N VAL A 93 4.25 -1.77 -4.30
CA VAL A 93 3.69 -1.02 -3.16
C VAL A 93 2.65 -1.85 -2.41
N THR A 94 1.83 -2.63 -3.14
CA THR A 94 0.89 -3.58 -2.52
C THR A 94 1.63 -4.61 -1.66
N GLY A 95 2.74 -5.15 -2.14
CA GLY A 95 3.58 -6.09 -1.39
C GLY A 95 4.19 -5.49 -0.11
N VAL A 96 4.46 -4.19 -0.05
CA VAL A 96 4.88 -3.51 1.18
C VAL A 96 3.72 -3.41 2.17
N ILE A 97 2.53 -3.03 1.70
CA ILE A 97 1.33 -2.93 2.54
C ILE A 97 0.95 -4.30 3.12
N ASP A 98 1.03 -5.37 2.33
CA ASP A 98 0.76 -6.73 2.79
C ASP A 98 1.76 -7.16 3.87
N ARG A 99 3.02 -6.73 3.77
CA ARG A 99 4.05 -6.97 4.80
C ARG A 99 3.83 -6.13 6.06
N GLU A 100 3.27 -4.92 5.96
CA GLU A 100 2.80 -4.18 7.14
C GLU A 100 1.71 -4.95 7.88
N LEU A 101 0.76 -5.55 7.15
CA LEU A 101 -0.28 -6.37 7.73
C LEU A 101 0.27 -7.66 8.36
N ALA A 102 1.23 -8.32 7.71
CA ALA A 102 1.91 -9.49 8.26
C ALA A 102 2.67 -9.18 9.56
N LEU A 103 3.34 -8.03 9.64
CA LEU A 103 3.98 -7.57 10.88
C LEU A 103 2.93 -7.28 11.96
N PHE A 104 1.81 -6.64 11.62
CA PHE A 104 0.71 -6.42 12.55
C PHE A 104 0.17 -7.75 13.10
N ASP A 105 -0.06 -8.74 12.25
CA ASP A 105 -0.57 -10.05 12.64
C ASP A 105 0.42 -10.83 13.52
N ALA A 106 1.73 -10.73 13.25
CA ALA A 106 2.78 -11.31 14.09
C ALA A 106 2.79 -10.67 15.49
N LEU A 107 2.78 -9.33 15.58
CA LEU A 107 2.74 -8.61 16.86
C LEU A 107 1.45 -8.91 17.65
N ARG A 108 0.29 -8.93 16.98
CA ARG A 108 -1.00 -9.26 17.59
C ARG A 108 -1.00 -10.67 18.18
N THR A 109 -0.41 -11.63 17.46
CA THR A 109 -0.28 -13.01 17.93
C THR A 109 0.64 -13.10 19.15
N GLY A 110 1.76 -12.38 19.15
CA GLY A 110 2.72 -12.36 20.25
C GLY A 110 2.14 -11.81 21.57
N VAL A 111 1.11 -10.95 21.51
CA VAL A 111 0.43 -10.42 22.70
C VAL A 111 -0.84 -11.19 23.08
N ALA A 112 -1.21 -12.22 22.32
CA ALA A 112 -2.39 -13.04 22.61
C ALA A 112 -2.22 -13.74 23.98
N GLY A 113 -3.17 -13.51 24.89
CA GLY A 113 -3.11 -14.01 26.27
C GLY A 113 -2.38 -13.10 27.26
N ALA A 114 -1.61 -12.11 26.79
CA ALA A 114 -0.96 -11.10 27.64
C ALA A 114 -1.80 -9.83 27.83
N VAL A 115 -2.84 -9.64 27.02
CA VAL A 115 -3.73 -8.48 27.07
C VAL A 115 -5.20 -8.90 27.21
N PRO A 116 -6.08 -8.04 27.78
CA PRO A 116 -7.50 -8.32 27.88
C PRO A 116 -8.15 -8.66 26.54
N ALA A 117 -9.14 -9.57 26.56
CA ALA A 117 -9.86 -10.00 25.36
C ALA A 117 -10.52 -8.84 24.58
N THR A 118 -10.95 -7.78 25.28
CA THR A 118 -11.49 -6.57 24.66
C THR A 118 -10.47 -5.83 23.80
N ILE A 119 -9.19 -5.82 24.21
CA ILE A 119 -8.10 -5.24 23.42
C ILE A 119 -7.84 -6.09 22.18
N LEU A 120 -7.78 -7.42 22.31
CA LEU A 120 -7.62 -8.32 21.17
C LEU A 120 -8.75 -8.15 20.15
N HIS A 121 -10.00 -8.09 20.61
CA HIS A 121 -11.14 -7.84 19.74
C HIS A 121 -11.03 -6.49 19.01
N GLY A 122 -10.59 -5.43 19.69
CA GLY A 122 -10.32 -4.14 19.06
C GLY A 122 -9.26 -4.21 17.95
N LEU A 123 -8.23 -5.05 18.14
CA LEU A 123 -7.21 -5.30 17.11
C LEU A 123 -7.78 -6.06 15.91
N ASP A 124 -8.70 -7.01 16.13
CA ASP A 124 -9.37 -7.74 15.05
C ASP A 124 -10.28 -6.82 14.23
N VAL A 125 -11.03 -5.92 14.87
CA VAL A 125 -11.82 -4.89 14.19
C VAL A 125 -10.93 -3.96 13.36
N LYS A 126 -9.80 -3.52 13.94
CA LYS A 126 -8.82 -2.68 13.22
C LYS A 126 -8.26 -3.41 11.99
N ARG A 127 -7.97 -4.71 12.11
CA ARG A 127 -7.51 -5.55 10.99
C ARG A 127 -8.54 -5.64 9.89
N ALA A 128 -9.81 -5.89 10.23
CA ALA A 128 -10.90 -5.95 9.26
C ALA A 128 -11.09 -4.61 8.52
N LEU A 129 -11.04 -3.49 9.25
CA LEU A 129 -11.11 -2.15 8.65
C LEU A 129 -9.93 -1.86 7.72
N TRP A 130 -8.72 -2.32 8.07
CA TRP A 130 -7.56 -2.24 7.20
C TRP A 130 -7.81 -3.01 5.90
N GLN A 131 -8.23 -4.28 5.99
CA GLN A 131 -8.47 -5.11 4.81
C GLN A 131 -9.54 -4.50 3.89
N ALA A 132 -10.63 -3.98 4.47
CA ALA A 132 -11.65 -3.24 3.75
C ALA A 132 -11.08 -2.00 3.03
N GLY A 133 -10.28 -1.22 3.75
CA GLY A 133 -9.61 -0.03 3.20
C GLY A 133 -8.65 -0.36 2.07
N GLU A 134 -7.89 -1.45 2.18
CA GLU A 134 -6.97 -1.90 1.14
C GLU A 134 -7.67 -2.47 -0.07
N PHE A 135 -8.75 -3.21 0.12
CA PHE A 135 -9.61 -3.63 -0.98
C PHE A 135 -10.10 -2.42 -1.78
N ALA A 136 -10.73 -1.44 -1.11
CA ALA A 136 -11.19 -0.21 -1.76
C ALA A 136 -10.02 0.61 -2.38
N GLY A 137 -8.86 0.60 -1.74
CA GLY A 137 -7.63 1.22 -2.25
C GLY A 137 -7.14 0.58 -3.55
N ARG A 138 -7.21 -0.75 -3.65
CA ARG A 138 -6.81 -1.50 -4.86
C ARG A 138 -7.74 -1.20 -6.03
N GLU A 139 -9.05 -1.19 -5.78
CA GLU A 139 -10.05 -0.89 -6.80
C GLU A 139 -9.87 0.53 -7.37
N ARG A 140 -9.74 1.54 -6.51
CA ARG A 140 -9.46 2.92 -6.96
C ARG A 140 -8.19 3.01 -7.79
N GLY A 141 -7.15 2.28 -7.40
CA GLY A 141 -5.88 2.24 -8.11
C GLY A 141 -5.96 1.62 -9.51
N ARG A 142 -6.72 0.54 -9.67
CA ARG A 142 -7.01 -0.09 -10.96
C ARG A 142 -7.82 0.83 -11.86
N MET A 143 -8.90 1.40 -11.34
CA MET A 143 -9.75 2.36 -12.06
C MET A 143 -8.95 3.58 -12.53
N ASN A 144 -8.10 4.15 -11.67
CA ASN A 144 -7.26 5.30 -12.03
C ASN A 144 -6.34 4.99 -13.22
N ALA A 145 -5.73 3.80 -13.29
CA ALA A 145 -4.90 3.42 -14.43
C ALA A 145 -5.71 3.22 -15.71
N MET A 146 -6.93 2.69 -15.63
CA MET A 146 -7.80 2.56 -16.80
C MET A 146 -8.23 3.92 -17.33
N ILE A 147 -8.69 4.81 -16.45
CA ILE A 147 -9.13 6.17 -16.80
C ILE A 147 -7.94 6.99 -17.36
N ALA A 148 -6.80 6.98 -16.68
CA ALA A 148 -5.62 7.73 -17.11
C ALA A 148 -5.05 7.19 -18.44
N GLY A 149 -5.07 5.87 -18.62
CA GLY A 149 -4.66 5.21 -19.85
C GLY A 149 -5.69 5.26 -20.98
N ARG A 150 -6.86 5.88 -20.77
CA ARG A 150 -8.00 5.90 -21.72
C ARG A 150 -8.35 4.51 -22.27
N ARG A 151 -8.26 3.49 -21.41
CA ARG A 151 -8.61 2.11 -21.77
C ARG A 151 -10.10 1.90 -21.51
N ASP A 152 -10.76 1.18 -22.41
CA ASP A 152 -12.13 0.72 -22.19
C ASP A 152 -12.19 -0.18 -20.96
N LEU A 153 -13.26 -0.05 -20.18
CA LEU A 153 -13.55 -0.97 -19.08
C LEU A 153 -14.14 -2.26 -19.66
N PRO A 154 -13.47 -3.41 -19.54
CA PRO A 154 -14.04 -4.69 -19.94
C PRO A 154 -15.35 -4.94 -19.19
N VAL A 155 -16.36 -5.50 -19.86
CA VAL A 155 -17.66 -5.79 -19.24
C VAL A 155 -17.52 -6.68 -18.01
N ASP A 156 -16.55 -7.61 -18.01
CA ASP A 156 -16.27 -8.46 -16.85
C ASP A 156 -15.69 -7.69 -15.67
N GLU A 157 -14.91 -6.64 -15.93
CA GLU A 157 -14.41 -5.73 -14.90
C GLU A 157 -15.54 -4.88 -14.32
N VAL A 158 -16.47 -4.41 -15.17
CA VAL A 158 -17.69 -3.69 -14.73
C VAL A 158 -18.57 -4.60 -13.87
N ARG A 159 -18.71 -5.87 -14.23
CA ARG A 159 -19.45 -6.86 -13.43
C ARG A 159 -18.76 -7.18 -12.11
N SER A 160 -17.43 -7.33 -12.12
CA SER A 160 -16.62 -7.47 -10.90
C SER A 160 -16.84 -6.30 -9.95
N LEU A 161 -16.70 -5.06 -10.45
CA LEU A 161 -16.94 -3.83 -9.68
C LEU A 161 -18.38 -3.77 -9.13
N SER A 162 -19.37 -4.19 -9.93
CA SER A 162 -20.78 -4.20 -9.53
C SER A 162 -21.11 -5.28 -8.50
N ALA A 163 -20.48 -6.45 -8.59
CA ALA A 163 -20.67 -7.56 -7.65
C ALA A 163 -20.05 -7.27 -6.27
N LEU A 164 -19.07 -6.37 -6.23
CA LEU A 164 -18.30 -5.98 -5.03
C LEU A 164 -18.81 -4.69 -4.39
N ALA A 165 -19.75 -3.98 -5.04
CA ALA A 165 -20.41 -2.81 -4.47
C ALA A 165 -21.18 -3.20 -3.18
N GLY A 166 -20.60 -2.87 -2.02
CA GLY A 166 -21.16 -3.16 -0.71
C GLY A 166 -20.66 -4.46 -0.05
N ARG A 167 -19.63 -5.12 -0.58
CA ARG A 167 -19.01 -6.31 0.05
C ARG A 167 -17.51 -6.10 0.27
N VAL A 168 -17.06 -6.31 1.51
CA VAL A 168 -15.65 -6.52 1.83
C VAL A 168 -15.46 -8.04 1.81
N GLU A 169 -14.60 -8.56 0.93
CA GLU A 169 -14.26 -9.99 0.98
C GLU A 169 -13.57 -10.29 2.32
N ALA A 170 -14.05 -11.35 2.99
CA ALA A 170 -13.57 -11.85 4.27
C ALA A 170 -12.27 -12.66 4.11
#